data_AF-A0A4R8ZCF8-F1
#
_entry.id   AF-A0A4R8ZCF8-F1
#
_cell.length_a   1.000
_cell.length_b   1.000
_cell.length_c   1.000
_cell.angle_alpha   90.00
_cell.angle_beta   90.00
_cell.angle_gamma   90.00
#
_symmetry.space_group_name_H-M   'P 1'
#
loop_
_entity.id
_entity.type
_entity.pdbx_description
1 polymer ?
#
loop_
_entity_poly.entity_id
_entity_poly.type
_entity_poly.pdbx_seq_one_letter_code
_entity_poly.pdbx_strand_id
1 'polypeptide(L)'
;MNRRYRLTLSVAALLLLPLTGCTATPVDLPAATAEQLQGEILAISEASAAGDFANAQSLLTAMQENLRTAAASGEVGSERSASIQSAINLVRDDLTAEIDAAVVAAEAAAQAAAEAAAAAAQQNDEDAKNRAEQDQKNAENAREDAKDAAEEAKEAREDCLNDKDKVEAGECN
;
A
#
# COMPACT_ATOMS: atom_id res chain seq x y z
N MET A 1 32.54 38.39 13.05
CA MET A 1 31.87 39.34 13.97
C MET A 1 31.58 40.62 13.20
N ASN A 2 30.39 40.75 12.61
CA ASN A 2 29.94 42.01 12.01
C ASN A 2 28.57 42.38 12.55
N ARG A 3 28.50 43.63 12.99
CA ARG A 3 27.46 44.27 13.78
C ARG A 3 26.66 45.16 12.82
N ARG A 4 25.33 45.11 12.98
CA ARG A 4 24.34 46.18 12.71
C ARG A 4 23.98 46.43 11.24
N TYR A 5 22.71 46.18 10.91
CA TYR A 5 21.79 47.27 10.55
C TYR A 5 20.46 47.05 11.25
N ARG A 6 20.01 48.08 11.97
CA ARG A 6 18.69 48.18 12.60
C ARG A 6 17.70 48.53 11.51
N LEU A 7 16.60 47.79 11.41
CA LEU A 7 15.36 48.24 10.78
C LEU A 7 14.23 48.08 11.79
N THR A 8 13.79 49.24 12.23
CA THR A 8 12.59 49.56 13.02
C THR A 8 11.31 49.32 12.21
N LEU A 9 10.16 49.29 12.92
CA LEU A 9 8.76 49.22 12.48
C LEU A 9 8.27 47.80 12.12
N SER A 10 7.19 47.25 12.69
CA SER A 10 5.91 47.89 13.00
C SER A 10 5.19 47.23 14.17
N VAL A 11 4.69 48.06 15.10
CA VAL A 11 3.68 47.66 16.09
C VAL A 11 2.38 47.41 15.32
N ALA A 12 2.03 46.15 15.13
CA ALA A 12 0.71 45.78 14.63
C ALA A 12 -0.31 46.09 15.73
N ALA A 13 -1.06 47.17 15.56
CA ALA A 13 -2.22 47.47 16.38
C ALA A 13 -3.23 46.32 16.23
N LEU A 14 -3.42 45.54 17.30
CA LEU A 14 -4.53 44.61 17.42
C LEU A 14 -5.84 45.42 17.34
N LEU A 15 -6.48 45.37 16.17
CA LEU A 15 -7.88 45.71 16.03
C LEU A 15 -8.68 44.65 16.79
N LEU A 16 -9.05 44.95 18.03
CA LEU A 16 -10.12 44.27 18.76
C LEU A 16 -11.45 44.67 18.10
N LEU A 17 -11.77 44.05 16.96
CA LEU A 17 -13.15 44.01 16.50
C LEU A 17 -13.94 43.20 17.53
N PRO A 18 -15.00 43.74 18.16
CA PRO A 18 -15.96 42.88 18.83
C PRO A 18 -16.51 41.96 17.74
N LEU A 19 -16.35 40.63 17.91
CA LEU A 19 -17.22 39.68 17.23
C LEU A 19 -18.62 39.93 17.77
N THR A 20 -19.30 40.97 17.27
CA THR A 20 -20.74 41.07 17.32
C THR A 20 -21.22 39.83 16.58
N GLY A 21 -21.54 38.80 17.35
CA GLY A 21 -22.02 37.54 16.84
C GLY A 21 -23.12 37.82 15.83
N CYS A 22 -23.13 37.00 14.77
CA CYS A 22 -24.24 36.86 13.83
C CYS A 22 -25.53 37.30 14.49
N THR A 23 -26.10 38.42 14.04
CA THR A 23 -27.37 38.96 14.54
C THR A 23 -28.35 37.81 14.69
N ALA A 24 -28.87 37.64 15.90
CA ALA A 24 -29.77 36.57 16.28
C ALA A 24 -31.03 36.61 15.41
N THR A 25 -30.94 35.99 14.23
CA THR A 25 -32.09 35.38 13.60
C THR A 25 -32.62 34.37 14.63
N PRO A 26 -33.94 34.34 14.89
CA PRO A 26 -34.51 33.31 15.76
C PRO A 26 -33.99 31.96 15.26
N VAL A 27 -33.27 31.25 16.13
CA VAL A 27 -32.69 29.96 15.80
C VAL A 27 -33.86 28.99 15.69
N ASP A 28 -34.24 28.69 14.46
CA ASP A 28 -35.22 27.65 14.11
C ASP A 28 -34.57 26.26 14.26
N LEU A 29 -34.03 26.02 15.46
CA LEU A 29 -33.33 24.81 15.87
C LEU A 29 -33.20 24.75 17.41
N PRO A 30 -33.90 23.82 18.10
CA PRO A 30 -33.71 23.59 19.52
C PRO A 30 -32.26 23.19 19.85
N ALA A 31 -31.78 23.57 21.04
CA ALA A 31 -30.41 23.28 21.48
C ALA A 31 -30.10 21.78 21.48
N ALA A 32 -31.02 20.94 21.95
CA ALA A 32 -30.84 19.48 21.96
C ALA A 32 -30.69 18.91 20.54
N THR A 33 -31.54 19.34 19.60
CA THR A 33 -31.46 18.95 18.18
C THR A 33 -30.14 19.43 17.55
N ALA A 34 -29.67 20.63 17.92
CA ALA A 34 -28.38 21.14 17.47
C ALA A 34 -27.19 20.32 17.99
N GLU A 35 -27.20 19.93 19.26
CA GLU A 35 -26.17 19.08 19.87
C GLU A 35 -26.14 17.70 19.21
N GLN A 36 -27.30 17.12 18.95
CA GLN A 36 -27.42 15.84 18.25
C GLN A 36 -26.79 15.90 16.85
N LEU A 37 -27.19 16.86 16.01
CA LEU A 37 -26.65 17.00 14.66
C LEU A 37 -25.13 17.26 14.65
N GLN A 38 -24.62 18.00 15.64
CA GLN A 38 -23.18 18.23 15.79
C GLN A 38 -22.43 16.94 16.19
N GLY A 39 -23.00 16.14 17.09
CA GLY A 39 -22.44 14.84 17.46
C GLY A 39 -22.39 13.86 16.28
N GLU A 40 -23.42 13.85 15.44
CA GLU A 40 -23.47 13.05 14.22
C GLU A 40 -22.39 13.48 13.22
N ILE A 41 -22.22 14.79 12.99
CA ILE A 41 -21.14 15.32 12.14
C ILE A 41 -19.76 14.95 12.67
N LEU A 42 -19.56 15.00 14.00
CA LEU A 42 -18.30 14.59 14.61
C LEU A 42 -18.00 13.12 14.32
N ALA A 43 -18.97 12.23 14.55
CA ALA A 43 -18.80 10.80 14.28
C ALA A 43 -18.51 10.49 12.81
N ILE A 44 -19.19 11.17 11.87
CA ILE A 44 -18.91 11.06 10.43
C ILE A 44 -17.48 11.52 10.13
N SER A 45 -17.05 12.63 10.72
CA SER A 45 -15.71 13.18 10.52
C SER A 45 -14.61 12.26 11.07
N GLU A 46 -14.84 11.64 12.23
CA GLU A 46 -13.92 10.67 12.83
C GLU A 46 -13.79 9.40 11.97
N ALA A 47 -14.92 8.87 11.46
CA ALA A 47 -14.89 7.74 10.55
C ALA A 47 -14.15 8.06 9.24
N SER A 48 -14.42 9.21 8.63
CA SER A 48 -13.71 9.67 7.43
C SER A 48 -12.21 9.86 7.68
N ALA A 49 -11.82 10.45 8.83
CA ALA A 49 -10.42 10.63 9.20
C ALA A 49 -9.69 9.31 9.45
N ALA A 50 -10.41 8.27 9.89
CA ALA A 50 -9.89 6.91 10.01
C ALA A 50 -9.81 6.17 8.66
N GLY A 51 -10.27 6.78 7.57
CA GLY A 51 -10.36 6.13 6.25
C GLY A 51 -11.50 5.12 6.13
N ASP A 52 -12.41 5.07 7.11
CA ASP A 52 -13.58 4.20 7.11
C ASP A 52 -14.77 4.91 6.43
N PHE A 53 -14.63 5.12 5.11
CA PHE A 53 -15.61 5.85 4.31
C PHE A 53 -16.96 5.12 4.21
N ALA A 54 -16.97 3.79 4.31
CA ALA A 54 -18.20 3.00 4.32
C ALA A 54 -19.01 3.26 5.61
N ASN A 55 -18.34 3.25 6.77
CA ASN A 55 -18.98 3.62 8.02
C ASN A 55 -19.41 5.10 8.02
N ALA A 56 -18.57 6.01 7.51
CA ALA A 56 -18.93 7.43 7.37
C ALA A 56 -20.20 7.61 6.53
N GLN A 57 -20.36 6.85 5.44
CA GLN A 57 -21.55 6.89 4.58
C GLN A 57 -22.80 6.36 5.31
N SER A 58 -22.65 5.32 6.13
CA SER A 58 -23.74 4.80 6.97
C SER A 58 -24.18 5.83 8.02
N LEU A 59 -23.22 6.47 8.70
CA LEU A 59 -23.49 7.52 9.69
C LEU A 59 -24.16 8.74 9.04
N LEU A 60 -23.72 9.15 7.85
CA LEU A 60 -24.33 10.23 7.09
C LEU A 60 -25.79 9.91 6.69
N THR A 61 -26.07 8.64 6.38
CA THR A 61 -27.45 8.19 6.09
C THR A 61 -28.34 8.27 7.32
N ALA A 62 -27.83 7.86 8.48
CA ALA A 62 -28.55 8.01 9.76
C ALA A 62 -28.80 9.50 10.11
N MET A 63 -27.80 10.37 9.92
CA MET A 63 -27.96 11.83 10.10
C MET A 63 -29.05 12.40 9.18
N GLN A 64 -29.12 11.94 7.93
CA GLN A 64 -30.19 12.35 7.01
C GLN A 64 -31.58 11.94 7.53
N GLU A 65 -31.70 10.76 8.12
CA GLU A 65 -32.95 10.29 8.73
C GLU A 65 -33.36 11.13 9.93
N ASN A 66 -32.39 11.49 10.78
CA ASN A 66 -32.62 12.32 11.96
C ASN A 66 -33.00 13.75 11.57
N LEU A 67 -32.34 14.34 10.57
CA LEU A 67 -32.72 15.65 10.01
C LEU A 67 -34.16 15.64 9.50
N ARG A 68 -34.56 14.62 8.75
CA ARG A 68 -35.93 14.51 8.22
C ARG A 68 -36.95 14.41 9.36
N THR A 69 -36.62 13.67 10.40
CA THR A 69 -37.48 13.52 11.59
C THR A 69 -37.63 14.85 12.32
N ALA A 70 -36.53 15.56 12.56
CA ALA A 70 -36.54 16.88 13.20
C ALA A 70 -37.28 17.95 12.36
N ALA A 71 -37.16 17.88 11.03
CA ALA A 71 -37.95 18.73 10.13
C ALA A 71 -39.44 18.41 10.20
N ALA A 72 -39.81 17.12 10.27
CA ALA A 72 -41.21 16.69 10.39
C ALA A 72 -41.83 17.06 11.75
N SER A 73 -41.05 17.10 12.83
CA SER A 73 -41.50 17.58 14.15
C SER A 73 -41.51 19.11 14.28
N GLY A 74 -41.04 19.85 13.25
CA GLY A 74 -40.95 21.30 13.26
C GLY A 74 -39.80 21.85 14.13
N GLU A 75 -38.88 20.99 14.54
CA GLU A 75 -37.65 21.39 15.25
C GLU A 75 -36.61 21.99 14.30
N VAL A 76 -36.71 21.71 13.00
CA VAL A 76 -35.86 22.32 11.98
C VAL A 76 -36.75 22.95 10.92
N GLY A 77 -36.69 24.27 10.79
CA GLY A 77 -37.40 24.99 9.73
C GLY A 77 -37.07 24.45 8.33
N SER A 78 -38.08 24.43 7.45
CA SER A 78 -37.99 23.82 6.11
C SER A 78 -36.81 24.30 5.27
N GLU A 79 -36.54 25.61 5.26
CA GLU A 79 -35.42 26.21 4.54
C GLU A 79 -34.07 25.71 5.07
N ARG A 80 -33.93 25.62 6.40
CA ARG A 80 -32.73 25.08 7.05
C ARG A 80 -32.55 23.59 6.75
N SER A 81 -33.63 22.80 6.83
CA SER A 81 -33.59 21.38 6.48
C SER A 81 -33.18 21.17 5.02
N ALA A 82 -33.69 21.98 4.08
CA ALA A 82 -33.31 21.89 2.67
C ALA A 82 -31.82 22.23 2.46
N SER A 83 -31.32 23.26 3.14
CA SER A 83 -29.90 23.64 3.08
C SER A 83 -28.98 22.53 3.62
N ILE A 84 -29.29 21.96 4.79
CA ILE A 84 -28.52 20.84 5.36
C ILE A 84 -28.60 19.61 4.45
N GLN A 85 -29.77 19.30 3.90
CA GLN A 85 -29.94 18.18 2.97
C GLN A 85 -29.08 18.35 1.71
N SER A 86 -28.96 19.57 1.18
CA SER A 86 -28.06 19.84 0.05
C SER A 86 -26.60 19.58 0.41
N ALA A 87 -26.16 19.98 1.61
CA ALA A 87 -24.80 19.71 2.08
C ALA A 87 -24.56 18.21 2.29
N ILE A 88 -25.52 17.49 2.86
CA ILE A 88 -25.46 16.02 3.03
C ILE A 88 -25.28 15.32 1.67
N ASN A 89 -25.97 15.79 0.62
CA ASN A 89 -25.82 15.21 -0.72
C ASN A 89 -24.41 15.38 -1.27
N LEU A 90 -23.80 16.56 -1.10
CA LEU A 90 -22.41 16.80 -1.52
C LEU A 90 -21.44 15.86 -0.79
N VAL A 91 -21.57 15.74 0.53
CA VAL A 91 -20.70 14.85 1.32
C VAL A 91 -20.92 13.38 0.94
N ARG A 92 -22.14 12.98 0.60
CA ARG A 92 -22.42 11.63 0.10
C ARG A 92 -21.69 11.35 -1.21
N ASP A 93 -21.73 12.30 -2.14
CA ASP A 93 -21.06 12.17 -3.42
C ASP A 93 -19.53 12.07 -3.23
N ASP A 94 -18.97 12.91 -2.35
CA ASP A 94 -17.55 12.86 -1.98
C ASP A 94 -17.16 11.51 -1.35
N LEU A 95 -17.95 11.02 -0.38
CA LEU A 95 -17.69 9.71 0.25
C LEU A 95 -17.78 8.56 -0.75
N THR A 96 -18.72 8.64 -1.70
CA THR A 96 -18.85 7.63 -2.77
C THR A 96 -17.62 7.62 -3.65
N ALA A 97 -17.12 8.79 -4.04
CA ALA A 97 -15.91 8.91 -4.83
C ALA A 97 -14.67 8.33 -4.12
N GLU A 98 -14.54 8.55 -2.80
CA GLU A 98 -13.45 7.96 -2.00
C GLU A 98 -13.55 6.45 -1.88
N ILE A 99 -14.77 5.90 -1.74
CA ILE A 99 -15.01 4.45 -1.73
C ILE A 99 -14.61 3.84 -3.08
N ASP A 100 -15.05 4.44 -4.19
CA ASP A 100 -14.74 3.96 -5.54
C ASP A 100 -13.23 4.04 -5.81
N ALA A 101 -12.57 5.12 -5.40
CA ALA A 101 -11.12 5.26 -5.50
C ALA A 101 -10.38 4.18 -4.71
N ALA A 102 -10.85 3.83 -3.51
CA ALA A 102 -10.28 2.77 -2.70
C ALA A 102 -10.42 1.39 -3.38
N VAL A 103 -11.56 1.12 -4.04
CA VAL A 103 -11.76 -0.11 -4.82
C VAL A 103 -10.77 -0.19 -5.98
N VAL A 104 -10.65 0.88 -6.77
CA VAL A 104 -9.71 0.94 -7.91
C VAL A 104 -8.27 0.76 -7.44
N ALA A 105 -7.88 1.38 -6.32
CA ALA A 105 -6.55 1.22 -5.76
C ALA A 105 -6.28 -0.24 -5.30
N ALA A 106 -7.27 -0.89 -4.69
CA ALA A 106 -7.16 -2.29 -4.27
C ALA A 106 -7.01 -3.23 -5.47
N GLU A 107 -7.78 -3.02 -6.55
CA GLU A 107 -7.66 -3.78 -7.79
C GLU A 107 -6.28 -3.61 -8.45
N ALA A 108 -5.78 -2.37 -8.53
CA ALA A 108 -4.46 -2.09 -9.06
C ALA A 108 -3.35 -2.76 -8.24
N ALA A 109 -3.47 -2.74 -6.90
CA ALA A 109 -2.53 -3.42 -6.01
C ALA A 109 -2.56 -4.95 -6.20
N ALA A 110 -3.75 -5.53 -6.37
CA ALA A 110 -3.90 -6.96 -6.63
C ALA A 110 -3.27 -7.37 -7.98
N GLN A 111 -3.46 -6.55 -9.03
CA GLN A 111 -2.83 -6.79 -10.32
C GLN A 111 -1.31 -6.72 -10.24
N ALA A 112 -0.76 -5.69 -9.59
CA ALA A 112 0.68 -5.54 -9.42
C ALA A 112 1.29 -6.73 -8.63
N ALA A 113 0.58 -7.23 -7.61
CA ALA A 113 1.00 -8.41 -6.86
C ALA A 113 1.00 -9.68 -7.75
N ALA A 114 -0.01 -9.84 -8.61
CA ALA A 114 -0.08 -10.98 -9.53
C ALA A 114 1.05 -10.94 -10.59
N GLU A 115 1.35 -9.77 -11.15
CA GLU A 115 2.45 -9.58 -12.10
C GLU A 115 3.81 -9.86 -11.45
N ALA A 116 4.03 -9.38 -10.23
CA ALA A 116 5.25 -9.66 -9.47
C ALA A 116 5.42 -11.16 -9.18
N ALA A 117 4.32 -11.85 -8.83
CA ALA A 117 4.33 -13.30 -8.62
C ALA A 117 4.65 -14.07 -9.92
N ALA A 118 4.09 -13.66 -11.05
CA ALA A 118 4.36 -14.27 -12.35
C ALA A 118 5.82 -14.07 -12.78
N ALA A 119 6.38 -12.87 -12.59
CA ALA A 119 7.79 -12.59 -12.88
C ALA A 119 8.73 -13.42 -12.00
N ALA A 120 8.42 -13.57 -10.71
CA ALA A 120 9.20 -14.40 -9.80
C ALA A 120 9.16 -15.88 -10.20
N ALA A 121 8.01 -16.39 -10.65
CA ALA A 121 7.89 -17.76 -11.14
C ALA A 121 8.77 -17.99 -12.39
N GLN A 122 8.74 -17.08 -13.36
CA GLN A 122 9.59 -17.17 -14.56
C GLN A 122 11.08 -17.16 -14.22
N GLN A 123 11.50 -16.30 -13.29
CA GLN A 123 12.90 -16.26 -12.85
C GLN A 123 13.32 -17.58 -12.19
N ASN A 124 12.46 -18.17 -11.35
CA ASN A 124 12.75 -19.46 -10.72
C ASN A 124 12.87 -20.59 -11.75
N ASP A 125 12.04 -20.60 -12.79
CA ASP A 125 12.08 -21.60 -13.85
C ASP A 125 13.37 -21.47 -14.68
N GLU A 126 13.76 -20.24 -15.05
CA GLU A 126 15.01 -19.99 -15.76
C GLU A 126 16.23 -20.35 -14.91
N ASP A 127 16.23 -20.01 -13.62
CA ASP A 127 17.30 -20.39 -12.69
C ASP A 127 17.40 -21.91 -12.53
N ALA A 128 16.27 -22.61 -12.46
CA ALA A 128 16.24 -24.07 -12.39
C ALA A 128 16.80 -24.70 -13.67
N LYS A 129 16.45 -24.16 -14.84
CA LYS A 129 16.99 -24.61 -16.13
C LYS A 129 18.49 -24.37 -16.23
N ASN A 130 18.97 -23.18 -15.87
CA ASN A 130 20.39 -22.83 -15.88
C ASN A 130 21.20 -23.76 -14.97
N ARG A 131 20.67 -24.10 -13.78
CA ARG A 131 21.30 -25.06 -12.87
C ARG A 131 21.35 -26.46 -13.47
N ALA A 132 20.25 -26.92 -14.08
CA ALA A 132 20.22 -28.23 -14.73
C ALA A 132 21.22 -28.33 -15.90
N GLU A 133 21.34 -27.29 -16.72
CA GLU A 133 22.33 -27.22 -17.81
C GLU A 133 23.76 -27.21 -17.27
N GLN A 134 24.03 -26.46 -16.20
CA GLN A 134 25.34 -26.44 -15.56
C GLN A 134 25.71 -27.80 -14.95
N ASP A 135 24.77 -28.47 -14.30
CA ASP A 135 24.97 -29.80 -13.73
C ASP A 135 25.27 -30.85 -14.82
N GLN A 136 24.58 -30.76 -15.97
CA GLN A 136 24.86 -31.63 -17.11
C GLN A 136 26.28 -31.42 -17.66
N LYS A 137 26.70 -30.16 -17.83
CA LYS A 137 28.04 -29.83 -18.31
C LYS A 137 29.12 -30.29 -17.34
N ASN A 138 28.92 -30.11 -16.05
CA ASN A 138 29.84 -30.59 -15.02
C ASN A 138 29.95 -32.13 -15.04
N ALA A 139 28.83 -32.83 -15.24
CA ALA A 139 28.82 -34.29 -15.34
C ALA A 139 29.49 -34.81 -16.63
N GLU A 140 29.39 -34.08 -17.74
CA GLU A 140 30.09 -34.39 -18.99
C GLU A 140 31.60 -34.23 -18.82
N ASN A 141 32.06 -33.09 -18.30
CA ASN A 141 33.48 -32.84 -18.03
C ASN A 141 34.06 -33.91 -17.08
N ALA A 142 33.35 -34.25 -15.99
CA ALA A 142 33.81 -35.29 -15.07
C ALA A 142 33.91 -36.69 -15.72
N ARG A 143 33.10 -36.98 -16.73
CA ARG A 143 33.20 -38.23 -17.51
C ARG A 143 34.36 -38.21 -18.50
N GLU A 144 34.67 -37.05 -19.07
CA GLU A 144 35.84 -36.86 -19.92
C GLU A 144 37.12 -37.03 -19.10
N ASP A 145 37.24 -36.30 -17.98
CA ASP A 145 38.37 -36.43 -17.04
C ASP A 145 38.57 -37.88 -16.56
N ALA A 146 37.47 -38.60 -16.29
CA ALA A 146 37.54 -40.00 -15.87
C ALA A 146 37.98 -40.95 -17.00
N LYS A 147 37.68 -40.63 -18.27
CA LYS A 147 38.15 -41.41 -19.42
C LYS A 147 39.64 -41.16 -19.65
N ASP A 148 40.07 -39.90 -19.62
CA ASP A 148 41.47 -39.51 -19.79
C ASP A 148 42.32 -40.17 -18.70
N ALA A 149 41.90 -40.09 -17.44
CA ALA A 149 42.57 -40.76 -16.33
C ALA A 149 42.61 -42.30 -16.49
N ALA A 150 41.57 -42.91 -17.07
CA ALA A 150 41.54 -44.34 -17.34
C ALA A 150 42.46 -44.74 -18.51
N GLU A 151 42.58 -43.89 -19.53
CA GLU A 151 43.51 -44.07 -20.64
C GLU A 151 44.97 -43.94 -20.16
N GLU A 152 45.28 -42.89 -19.40
CA GLU A 152 46.60 -42.72 -18.77
C GLU A 152 46.97 -43.92 -17.88
N ALA A 153 46.01 -44.42 -17.07
CA ALA A 153 46.24 -45.59 -16.23
C ALA A 153 46.48 -46.86 -17.06
N LYS A 154 45.80 -46.99 -18.21
CA LYS A 154 45.99 -48.13 -19.13
C LYS A 154 47.36 -48.06 -19.81
N GLU A 155 47.76 -46.90 -20.32
CA GLU A 155 49.09 -46.67 -20.91
C GLU A 155 50.19 -46.97 -19.89
N ALA A 156 50.09 -46.43 -18.67
CA ALA A 156 51.05 -46.69 -17.60
C ALA A 156 51.18 -48.19 -17.27
N ARG A 157 50.06 -48.94 -17.34
CA ARG A 157 50.06 -50.40 -17.15
C ARG A 157 50.71 -51.12 -18.33
N GLU A 158 50.43 -50.73 -19.57
CA GLU A 158 51.06 -51.31 -20.76
C GLU A 158 52.58 -51.07 -20.75
N ASP A 159 53.02 -49.85 -20.41
CA ASP A 159 54.43 -49.51 -20.26
C ASP A 159 55.11 -50.35 -19.17
N CYS A 160 54.47 -50.57 -18.01
CA CYS A 160 55.00 -51.46 -16.97
C CYS A 160 55.19 -52.89 -17.49
N LEU A 161 54.19 -53.44 -18.20
CA LEU A 161 54.23 -54.81 -18.71
C LEU A 161 55.26 -55.03 -19.82
N ASN A 162 55.63 -53.97 -20.54
CA ASN A 162 56.68 -54.02 -21.56
C ASN A 162 58.10 -53.96 -20.97
N ASP A 163 58.25 -53.61 -19.68
CA ASP A 163 59.50 -53.62 -18.94
C ASP A 163 59.74 -55.00 -18.30
N LYS A 164 60.62 -55.79 -18.91
CA LYS A 164 60.87 -57.19 -18.55
C LYS A 164 61.44 -57.35 -17.14
N ASP A 165 62.25 -56.41 -16.68
CA ASP A 165 62.88 -56.45 -15.35
C ASP A 165 61.83 -56.21 -14.26
N LYS A 166 60.89 -55.28 -14.50
CA LYS A 166 59.76 -54.99 -13.58
C LYS A 166 58.74 -56.13 -13.53
N VAL A 167 58.50 -56.79 -14.66
CA VAL A 167 57.61 -57.95 -14.72
C VAL A 167 58.19 -59.14 -13.94
N GLU A 168 59.49 -59.43 -14.09
CA GLU A 168 60.14 -60.49 -13.30
C GLU A 168 60.22 -60.16 -11.80
N ALA A 169 60.31 -58.88 -11.44
CA ALA A 169 60.24 -58.41 -10.06
C ALA A 169 58.82 -58.42 -9.45
N GLY A 170 57.78 -58.67 -10.26
CA GLY A 170 56.38 -58.74 -9.82
C GLY A 170 55.73 -57.38 -9.55
N GLU A 171 56.33 -56.29 -10.01
CA GLU A 171 55.96 -54.90 -9.70
C GLU A 171 54.78 -54.36 -10.54
N CYS A 172 54.32 -55.12 -11.55
CA CYS A 172 53.26 -54.71 -12.49
C CYS A 172 51.89 -55.36 -12.23
N ASN A 173 51.61 -55.78 -10.99
CA ASN A 173 50.29 -56.30 -10.59
C ASN A 173 49.34 -55.19 -10.12
#